data_AF-A0A2A6EIZ6-F1
#
_entry.id   AF-A0A2A6EIZ6-F1
#
_cell.length_a   1.000
_cell.length_b   1.000
_cell.length_c   1.000
_cell.angle_alpha   90.00
_cell.angle_beta   90.00
_cell.angle_gamma   90.00
#
_symmetry.space_group_name_H-M   'P 1'
#
loop_
_entity.id
_entity.type
_entity.pdbx_description
1 polymer ?
#
loop_
_entity_poly.entity_id
_entity_poly.type
_entity_poly.pdbx_seq_one_letter_code
_entity_poly.pdbx_strand_id
1 'polypeptide(L)'
;MENQYRKTFPDLMVNKKLVYVHGFMSSGATHTAKILQEYMPQCTVIAPDLPIHPEEAMGLLRKIQADERPDIIIGTSMGGMYTEMLYGTDRICVNPAFQMGSTISESNMLGKQVYQNPRKDGVQEVIVTKALQKEYKEMTERCFSAVTPEEQERVYGLFGDADPIVHTFDLFHQHYPQAIYFHGEHRLIEKAIFHYIMPVIRWIDDKQEGRERKTVFIDWETLSDSYGKPKSSLHKAYEFLLDHYNVYFTVPAPTNNPAALTEMQAWISDVFSAPAWNRTLFVNQPQFLLGDYLISTHSNEDFMGTVLPFGSDEFKTWEEVIIYFERLGGQ
;
A
#
# COMPACT_ATOMS: atom_id res chain seq x y z
N MET A 1 -32.10 -7.34 1.10
CA MET A 1 -31.34 -8.42 1.77
C MET A 1 -29.91 -7.95 1.81
N GLU A 2 -29.55 -7.16 2.82
CA GLU A 2 -28.22 -6.53 2.93
C GLU A 2 -27.61 -6.91 4.27
N ASN A 3 -26.68 -7.85 4.18
CA ASN A 3 -25.49 -7.91 5.01
C ASN A 3 -24.54 -8.87 4.30
N GLN A 4 -23.91 -8.39 3.21
CA GLN A 4 -22.64 -8.96 2.80
C GLN A 4 -21.68 -8.63 3.95
N TYR A 5 -21.22 -9.65 4.68
CA TYR A 5 -20.17 -9.48 5.67
C TYR A 5 -18.99 -8.80 4.98
N ARG A 6 -18.80 -7.50 5.26
CA ARG A 6 -17.66 -6.75 4.76
C ARG A 6 -16.44 -7.21 5.55
N LYS A 7 -15.39 -7.65 4.86
CA LYS A 7 -14.16 -8.10 5.52
C LYS A 7 -13.56 -6.94 6.33
N THR A 8 -13.16 -7.23 7.56
CA THR A 8 -12.49 -6.30 8.48
C THR A 8 -11.24 -6.98 9.02
N PHE A 9 -10.33 -6.20 9.58
CA PHE A 9 -9.04 -6.65 10.13
C PHE A 9 -8.97 -6.22 11.60
N PRO A 10 -9.68 -6.92 12.51
CA PRO A 10 -9.78 -6.51 13.91
C PRO A 10 -8.44 -6.55 14.65
N ASP A 11 -7.50 -7.37 14.21
CA ASP A 11 -6.18 -7.54 14.82
C ASP A 11 -5.11 -6.60 14.22
N LEU A 12 -5.47 -5.75 13.27
CA LEU A 12 -4.58 -4.79 12.63
C LEU A 12 -4.70 -3.42 13.30
N MET A 13 -3.56 -2.80 13.64
CA MET A 13 -3.48 -1.47 14.26
C MET A 13 -4.29 -1.35 15.56
N VAL A 14 -4.30 -2.41 16.36
CA VAL A 14 -5.05 -2.49 17.63
C VAL A 14 -4.57 -1.44 18.61
N ASN A 15 -5.48 -0.60 19.11
CA ASN A 15 -5.19 0.52 20.03
C ASN A 15 -4.20 1.57 19.48
N LYS A 16 -3.99 1.58 18.16
CA LYS A 16 -3.12 2.54 17.48
C LYS A 16 -3.91 3.67 16.85
N LYS A 17 -3.21 4.73 16.46
CA LYS A 17 -3.77 5.91 15.80
C LYS A 17 -3.23 6.06 14.38
N LEU A 18 -4.13 6.34 13.46
CA LEU A 18 -3.83 6.69 12.07
C LEU A 18 -4.33 8.11 11.80
N VAL A 19 -3.48 8.95 11.25
CA VAL A 19 -3.91 10.24 10.69
C VAL A 19 -4.05 10.12 9.18
N TYR A 20 -5.23 10.45 8.66
CA TYR A 20 -5.49 10.50 7.23
C TYR A 20 -5.49 11.95 6.73
N VAL A 21 -4.62 12.25 5.76
CA VAL A 21 -4.43 13.57 5.16
C VAL A 21 -5.06 13.57 3.76
N HIS A 22 -6.19 14.26 3.63
CA HIS A 22 -6.96 14.29 2.38
C HIS A 22 -6.30 15.14 1.28
N GLY A 23 -6.72 14.91 0.03
CA GLY A 23 -6.26 15.68 -1.13
C GLY A 23 -6.88 17.09 -1.23
N PHE A 24 -6.45 17.85 -2.23
CA PHE A 24 -6.95 19.20 -2.49
C PHE A 24 -8.45 19.18 -2.80
N MET A 25 -9.19 20.19 -2.34
CA MET A 25 -10.65 20.27 -2.44
C MET A 25 -11.41 19.09 -1.79
N SER A 26 -10.81 18.33 -0.88
CA SER A 26 -11.51 17.35 -0.04
C SER A 26 -11.65 17.85 1.39
N SER A 27 -12.13 17.00 2.30
CA SER A 27 -12.29 17.29 3.73
C SER A 27 -12.02 16.03 4.56
N GLY A 28 -12.00 16.19 5.89
CA GLY A 28 -11.91 15.09 6.84
C GLY A 28 -13.11 14.14 6.80
N ALA A 29 -14.22 14.54 6.16
CA ALA A 29 -15.39 13.69 5.93
C ALA A 29 -15.27 12.80 4.68
N THR A 30 -14.07 12.67 4.11
CA THR A 30 -13.81 11.78 2.97
C THR A 30 -14.21 10.33 3.24
N HIS A 31 -14.73 9.66 2.22
CA HIS A 31 -15.10 8.25 2.31
C HIS A 31 -13.88 7.36 2.61
N THR A 32 -12.69 7.71 2.13
CA THR A 32 -11.46 6.94 2.37
C THR A 32 -11.14 6.78 3.86
N ALA A 33 -11.25 7.85 4.65
CA ALA A 33 -11.02 7.78 6.09
C ALA A 33 -12.05 6.88 6.79
N LYS A 34 -13.30 6.92 6.34
CA LYS A 34 -14.36 6.03 6.82
C LYS A 34 -14.05 4.56 6.52
N ILE A 35 -13.61 4.24 5.30
CA ILE A 35 -13.24 2.86 4.93
C ILE A 35 -12.07 2.36 5.77
N LEU A 36 -11.03 3.18 5.97
CA LEU A 36 -9.89 2.81 6.82
C LEU A 36 -10.34 2.49 8.25
N GLN A 37 -11.26 3.29 8.81
CA GLN A 37 -11.84 3.05 10.13
C GLN A 37 -12.69 1.77 10.19
N GLU A 38 -13.45 1.47 9.13
CA GLU A 38 -14.27 0.26 9.04
C GLU A 38 -13.41 -1.01 8.89
N TYR A 39 -12.31 -0.93 8.13
CA TYR A 39 -11.36 -2.03 7.97
C TYR A 39 -10.52 -2.28 9.22
N MET A 40 -10.19 -1.26 10.01
CA MET A 40 -9.40 -1.39 11.25
C MET A 40 -10.23 -0.92 12.45
N PRO A 41 -11.20 -1.72 12.91
CA PRO A 41 -12.17 -1.28 13.93
C PRO A 41 -11.54 -0.98 15.30
N GLN A 42 -10.33 -1.48 15.58
CA GLN A 42 -9.57 -1.21 16.80
C GLN A 42 -8.55 -0.07 16.65
N CYS A 43 -8.41 0.51 15.46
CA CYS A 43 -7.59 1.69 15.20
C CYS A 43 -8.43 2.96 15.35
N THR A 44 -7.84 4.03 15.88
CA THR A 44 -8.45 5.36 15.85
C THR A 44 -8.02 6.11 14.60
N VAL A 45 -8.94 6.39 13.68
CA VAL A 45 -8.66 7.16 12.46
C VAL A 45 -9.02 8.64 12.66
N ILE A 46 -8.02 9.51 12.52
CA ILE A 46 -8.13 10.96 12.65
C ILE A 46 -8.01 11.60 11.26
N ALA A 47 -9.08 12.23 10.78
CA ALA A 47 -9.10 12.95 9.52
C ALA A 47 -9.55 14.40 9.75
N PRO A 48 -8.62 15.37 9.86
CA PRO A 48 -8.99 16.77 10.03
C PRO A 48 -9.46 17.40 8.72
N ASP A 49 -10.25 18.47 8.82
CA ASP A 49 -10.43 19.38 7.69
C ASP A 49 -9.20 20.28 7.60
N LEU A 50 -8.51 20.26 6.46
CA LEU A 50 -7.33 21.09 6.28
C LEU A 50 -7.73 22.54 5.90
N PRO A 51 -7.05 23.54 6.47
CA PRO A 51 -7.05 24.90 5.93
C PRO A 51 -6.67 24.90 4.45
N ILE A 52 -7.18 25.88 3.70
CA ILE A 52 -6.84 26.01 2.28
C ILE A 52 -5.41 26.54 2.08
N HIS A 53 -4.92 27.36 3.01
CA HIS A 53 -3.58 27.92 2.98
C HIS A 53 -2.55 26.88 3.45
N PRO A 54 -1.52 26.58 2.64
CA PRO A 54 -0.64 25.44 2.89
C PRO A 54 0.19 25.57 4.17
N GLU A 55 0.60 26.78 4.56
CA GLU A 55 1.35 26.98 5.81
C GLU A 55 0.47 26.69 7.04
N GLU A 56 -0.78 27.14 7.02
CA GLU A 56 -1.75 26.85 8.09
C GLU A 56 -2.06 25.36 8.17
N ALA A 57 -2.22 24.70 7.02
CA ALA A 57 -2.43 23.26 6.95
C ALA A 57 -1.25 22.46 7.51
N MET A 58 -0.02 22.81 7.16
CA MET A 58 1.17 22.18 7.74
C MET A 58 1.32 22.47 9.24
N GLY A 59 0.99 23.67 9.68
CA GLY A 59 0.96 24.02 11.11
C GLY A 59 -0.03 23.15 11.90
N LEU A 60 -1.25 22.97 11.37
CA LEU A 60 -2.25 22.08 11.95
C LEU A 60 -1.77 20.63 11.98
N LEU A 61 -1.23 20.12 10.88
CA LEU A 61 -0.78 18.73 10.79
C LEU A 61 0.37 18.42 11.75
N ARG A 62 1.36 19.31 11.87
CA ARG A 62 2.44 19.17 12.86
C ARG A 62 1.93 19.21 14.29
N LYS A 63 0.92 20.05 14.57
CA LYS A 63 0.27 20.06 15.87
C LYS A 63 -0.43 18.74 16.17
N ILE A 64 -1.20 18.20 15.22
CA ILE A 64 -1.84 16.89 15.36
C ILE A 64 -0.79 15.79 15.57
N GLN A 65 0.30 15.80 14.81
CA GLN A 65 1.40 14.83 14.99
C GLN A 65 1.97 14.89 16.42
N ALA A 66 2.19 16.09 16.96
CA ALA A 66 2.73 16.28 18.30
C ALA A 66 1.74 15.89 19.42
N ASP A 67 0.47 16.29 19.27
CA ASP A 67 -0.58 16.10 20.28
C ASP A 67 -1.10 14.66 20.29
N GLU A 68 -1.38 14.10 19.12
CA GLU A 68 -2.00 12.78 18.97
C GLU A 68 -1.00 11.64 18.92
N ARG A 69 0.24 11.91 18.48
CA ARG A 69 1.32 10.93 18.28
C ARG A 69 0.85 9.72 17.48
N PRO A 70 0.43 9.90 16.22
CA PRO A 70 -0.03 8.80 15.40
C PRO A 70 1.07 7.78 15.15
N ASP A 71 0.69 6.51 15.09
CA ASP A 71 1.58 5.41 14.71
C ASP A 71 1.84 5.42 13.20
N ILE A 72 0.88 5.91 12.42
CA ILE A 72 1.01 6.04 10.97
C ILE A 72 0.26 7.27 10.45
N ILE A 73 0.82 7.91 9.42
CA ILE A 73 0.15 8.98 8.67
C ILE A 73 0.01 8.55 7.21
N ILE A 74 -1.22 8.61 6.67
CA ILE A 74 -1.50 8.27 5.28
C ILE A 74 -2.02 9.51 4.56
N GLY A 75 -1.39 9.87 3.44
CA GLY A 75 -1.79 11.02 2.64
C GLY A 75 -2.02 10.68 1.18
N THR A 76 -3.07 11.22 0.59
CA THR A 76 -3.39 11.04 -0.84
C THR A 76 -3.25 12.35 -1.61
N SER A 77 -2.70 12.33 -2.83
CA SER A 77 -2.62 13.53 -3.69
C SER A 77 -1.86 14.66 -2.97
N MET A 78 -2.42 15.87 -2.87
CA MET A 78 -1.87 16.96 -2.04
C MET A 78 -1.64 16.53 -0.57
N GLY A 79 -2.48 15.67 0.00
CA GLY A 79 -2.25 15.16 1.35
C GLY A 79 -0.99 14.30 1.45
N GLY A 80 -0.60 13.62 0.37
CA GLY A 80 0.66 12.89 0.27
C GLY A 80 1.89 13.81 0.27
N MET A 81 1.77 15.00 -0.34
CA MET A 81 2.79 16.05 -0.26
C MET A 81 3.01 16.51 1.19
N TYR A 82 1.94 16.78 1.93
CA TYR A 82 2.06 17.15 3.35
C TYR A 82 2.57 16.00 4.21
N THR A 83 2.08 14.78 3.94
CA THR A 83 2.46 13.58 4.70
C THR A 83 3.96 13.36 4.63
N GLU A 84 4.58 13.49 3.45
CA GLU A 84 6.03 13.38 3.28
C GLU A 84 6.82 14.26 4.24
N MET A 85 6.35 15.49 4.51
CA MET A 85 7.02 16.45 5.38
C MET A 85 6.78 16.23 6.89
N LEU A 86 6.01 15.20 7.29
CA LEU A 86 5.73 14.85 8.69
C LEU A 86 6.75 13.81 9.19
N TYR A 87 8.01 14.24 9.24
CA TYR A 87 9.18 13.46 9.67
C TYR A 87 9.03 12.84 11.07
N GLY A 88 9.71 11.71 11.34
CA GLY A 88 9.70 11.03 12.64
C GLY A 88 8.49 10.13 12.93
N THR A 89 7.59 9.93 11.97
CA THR A 89 6.43 9.03 12.06
C THR A 89 6.40 8.13 10.82
N ASP A 90 5.88 6.91 10.93
CA ASP A 90 5.71 6.04 9.76
C ASP A 90 4.63 6.60 8.81
N ARG A 91 4.85 6.50 7.51
CA ARG A 91 4.09 7.22 6.50
C ARG A 91 3.77 6.39 5.26
N ILE A 92 2.59 6.62 4.70
CA ILE A 92 2.23 6.16 3.37
C ILE A 92 1.78 7.36 2.52
N CYS A 93 2.53 7.63 1.46
CA CYS A 93 2.24 8.67 0.48
C CYS A 93 1.64 8.03 -0.77
N VAL A 94 0.34 8.25 -1.02
CA VAL A 94 -0.37 7.67 -2.17
C VAL A 94 -0.61 8.73 -3.24
N ASN A 95 -0.12 8.47 -4.45
CA ASN A 95 -0.17 9.40 -5.59
C ASN A 95 0.20 10.85 -5.20
N PRO A 96 1.32 11.08 -4.49
CA PRO A 96 1.61 12.35 -3.83
C PRO A 96 1.86 13.50 -4.82
N ALA A 97 1.13 14.61 -4.66
CA ALA A 97 1.22 15.78 -5.52
C ALA A 97 2.36 16.73 -5.10
N PHE A 98 3.62 16.28 -5.23
CA PHE A 98 4.81 17.07 -4.87
C PHE A 98 5.05 18.32 -5.74
N GLN A 99 4.20 18.56 -6.74
CA GLN A 99 4.27 19.70 -7.65
C GLN A 99 2.92 20.44 -7.73
N MET A 100 2.19 20.51 -6.62
CA MET A 100 0.83 21.05 -6.53
C MET A 100 0.65 22.42 -7.20
N GLY A 101 1.64 23.31 -7.13
CA GLY A 101 1.60 24.60 -7.81
C GLY A 101 1.42 24.48 -9.34
N SER A 102 2.11 23.53 -9.97
CA SER A 102 1.95 23.21 -11.39
C SER A 102 0.63 22.49 -11.66
N THR A 103 0.27 21.52 -10.80
CA THR A 103 -0.97 20.74 -10.92
C THR A 103 -2.22 21.66 -10.93
N ILE A 104 -2.25 22.73 -10.11
CA ILE A 104 -3.34 23.72 -10.09
C ILE A 104 -3.51 24.39 -11.46
N SER A 105 -2.42 24.74 -12.14
CA SER A 105 -2.46 25.33 -13.49
C SER A 105 -2.94 24.31 -14.52
N GLU A 106 -2.27 23.16 -14.57
CA GLU A 106 -2.45 22.14 -15.61
C GLU A 106 -3.85 21.51 -15.57
N SER A 107 -4.41 21.38 -14.36
CA SER A 107 -5.76 20.86 -14.14
C SER A 107 -6.84 21.95 -14.08
N ASN A 108 -6.53 23.19 -14.49
CA ASN A 108 -7.48 24.31 -14.53
C ASN A 108 -8.26 24.54 -13.21
N MET A 109 -7.57 24.49 -12.07
CA MET A 109 -8.19 24.60 -10.73
C MET A 109 -8.28 26.04 -10.21
N LEU A 110 -7.94 27.05 -11.00
CA LEU A 110 -8.09 28.46 -10.61
C LEU A 110 -9.57 28.88 -10.58
N GLY A 111 -9.88 29.90 -9.77
CA GLY A 111 -11.23 30.44 -9.65
C GLY A 111 -12.09 29.71 -8.62
N LYS A 112 -13.41 29.77 -8.77
CA LYS A 112 -14.35 29.16 -7.83
C LYS A 112 -14.25 27.64 -7.88
N GLN A 113 -13.96 27.03 -6.73
CA GLN A 113 -13.91 25.60 -6.53
C GLN A 113 -14.89 25.19 -5.42
N VAL A 114 -15.34 23.95 -5.47
CA VAL A 114 -16.27 23.37 -4.50
C VAL A 114 -15.61 22.17 -3.86
N TYR A 115 -15.63 22.09 -2.53
CA TYR A 115 -15.13 20.93 -1.82
C TYR A 115 -15.97 19.69 -2.19
N GLN A 116 -15.32 18.54 -2.38
CA GLN A 116 -15.97 17.28 -2.77
C GLN A 116 -16.74 16.63 -1.62
N ASN A 117 -16.39 16.99 -0.39
CA ASN A 117 -16.98 16.46 0.83
C ASN A 117 -17.43 17.62 1.73
N PRO A 118 -18.47 17.43 2.56
CA PRO A 118 -18.88 18.43 3.53
C PRO A 118 -17.75 18.78 4.50
N ARG A 119 -17.60 20.08 4.79
CA ARG A 119 -16.66 20.56 5.82
C ARG A 119 -17.39 20.80 7.15
N LYS A 120 -16.67 20.59 8.25
CA LYS A 120 -17.16 20.80 9.63
C LYS A 120 -17.49 22.27 9.91
N ASP A 121 -16.79 23.19 9.28
CA ASP A 121 -17.01 24.64 9.37
C ASP A 121 -18.19 25.13 8.50
N GLY A 122 -18.78 24.26 7.69
CA GLY A 122 -19.88 24.58 6.77
C GLY A 122 -19.47 25.34 5.50
N VAL A 123 -18.18 25.67 5.33
CA VAL A 123 -17.69 26.33 4.13
C VAL A 123 -17.58 25.29 3.01
N GLN A 124 -18.32 25.44 1.92
CA GLN A 124 -18.30 24.47 0.81
C GLN A 124 -17.62 24.99 -0.46
N GLU A 125 -17.36 26.29 -0.54
CA GLU A 125 -16.80 26.95 -1.72
C GLU A 125 -15.58 27.77 -1.36
N VAL A 126 -14.62 27.83 -2.26
CA VAL A 126 -13.42 28.67 -2.12
C VAL A 126 -12.99 29.21 -3.47
N ILE A 127 -12.33 30.36 -3.48
CA ILE A 127 -11.74 30.93 -4.70
C ILE A 127 -10.23 30.65 -4.67
N VAL A 128 -9.78 29.80 -5.59
CA VAL A 128 -8.36 29.52 -5.79
C VAL A 128 -7.74 30.64 -6.61
N THR A 129 -6.93 31.47 -5.96
CA THR A 129 -6.26 32.62 -6.58
C THR A 129 -4.85 32.26 -7.05
N LYS A 130 -4.24 33.10 -7.90
CA LYS A 130 -2.81 32.97 -8.24
C LYS A 130 -1.89 33.15 -7.03
N ALA A 131 -2.32 33.91 -6.01
CA ALA A 131 -1.57 34.04 -4.77
C ALA A 131 -1.55 32.71 -4.02
N LEU A 132 -2.71 32.07 -3.84
CA LEU A 132 -2.81 30.76 -3.21
C LEU A 132 -1.99 29.70 -3.98
N GLN A 133 -2.06 29.70 -5.31
CA GLN A 133 -1.23 28.83 -6.13
C GLN A 133 0.28 29.02 -5.86
N LYS A 134 0.73 30.28 -5.71
CA LYS A 134 2.12 30.60 -5.38
C LYS A 134 2.51 30.03 -4.01
N GLU A 135 1.62 30.13 -3.02
CA GLU A 135 1.85 29.54 -1.69
C GLU A 135 2.03 28.01 -1.78
N TYR A 136 1.23 27.31 -2.60
CA TYR A 136 1.41 25.87 -2.82
C TYR A 136 2.74 25.54 -3.49
N LYS A 137 3.16 26.35 -4.46
CA LYS A 137 4.48 26.20 -5.10
C LYS A 137 5.62 26.36 -4.08
N GLU A 138 5.57 27.41 -3.26
CA GLU A 138 6.57 27.65 -2.21
C GLU A 138 6.57 26.54 -1.14
N MET A 139 5.41 25.96 -0.83
CA MET A 139 5.33 24.82 0.09
C MET A 139 5.97 23.56 -0.51
N THR A 140 5.74 23.27 -1.80
CA THR A 140 6.34 22.10 -2.46
C THR A 140 7.87 22.14 -2.48
N GLU A 141 8.48 23.32 -2.43
CA GLU A 141 9.94 23.50 -2.34
C GLU A 141 10.53 22.98 -1.01
N ARG A 142 9.69 22.69 -0.01
CA ARG A 142 10.10 22.15 1.29
C ARG A 142 10.01 20.62 1.39
N CYS A 143 9.38 19.96 0.42
CA CYS A 143 9.36 18.50 0.34
C CYS A 143 10.80 17.96 0.31
N PHE A 144 11.03 16.80 0.91
CA PHE A 144 12.33 16.13 0.93
C PHE A 144 13.48 16.90 1.61
N SER A 145 13.19 17.98 2.34
CA SER A 145 14.21 18.83 2.97
C SER A 145 14.94 18.22 4.17
N ALA A 146 14.40 17.14 4.77
CA ALA A 146 14.98 16.51 5.96
C ALA A 146 15.07 14.98 5.85
N VAL A 147 15.33 14.46 4.64
CA VAL A 147 15.48 13.02 4.40
C VAL A 147 16.77 12.50 5.00
N THR A 148 16.65 11.62 5.99
CA THR A 148 17.77 10.88 6.59
C THR A 148 17.61 9.38 6.29
N PRO A 149 18.65 8.55 6.49
CA PRO A 149 18.52 7.09 6.38
C PRO A 149 17.40 6.51 7.25
N GLU A 150 17.20 7.05 8.46
CA GLU A 150 16.09 6.64 9.32
C GLU A 150 14.74 6.98 8.70
N GLU A 151 14.58 8.18 8.14
CA GLU A 151 13.34 8.58 7.46
C GLU A 151 13.07 7.76 6.19
N GLN A 152 14.11 7.30 5.50
CA GLN A 152 13.97 6.41 4.34
C GLN A 152 13.31 5.07 4.67
N GLU A 153 13.50 4.58 5.89
CA GLU A 153 12.89 3.35 6.36
C GLU A 153 11.44 3.51 6.85
N ARG A 154 10.97 4.74 7.03
CA ARG A 154 9.66 5.06 7.61
C ARG A 154 8.58 5.37 6.59
N VAL A 155 8.92 5.56 5.32
CA VAL A 155 7.96 6.01 4.30
C VAL A 155 7.84 5.06 3.13
N TYR A 156 6.60 4.77 2.76
CA TYR A 156 6.23 4.08 1.53
C TYR A 156 5.54 5.06 0.59
N GLY A 157 5.96 5.09 -0.68
CA GLY A 157 5.27 5.78 -1.76
C GLY A 157 4.50 4.78 -2.61
N LEU A 158 3.21 4.98 -2.81
CA LEU A 158 2.35 4.15 -3.66
C LEU A 158 1.84 4.95 -4.85
N PHE A 159 2.06 4.44 -6.06
CA PHE A 159 1.80 5.13 -7.32
C PHE A 159 0.89 4.30 -8.22
N GLY A 160 -0.25 4.86 -8.61
CA GLY A 160 -1.18 4.23 -9.53
C GLY A 160 -0.57 4.18 -10.94
N ASP A 161 -0.50 3.00 -11.52
CA ASP A 161 0.03 2.79 -12.88
C ASP A 161 -0.86 3.41 -13.98
N ALA A 162 -2.10 3.77 -13.65
CA ALA A 162 -3.07 4.43 -14.52
C ALA A 162 -3.48 5.82 -13.99
N ASP A 163 -2.67 6.45 -13.12
CA ASP A 163 -2.93 7.81 -12.63
C ASP A 163 -2.77 8.83 -13.78
N PRO A 164 -3.81 9.59 -14.17
CA PRO A 164 -3.71 10.57 -15.25
C PRO A 164 -3.38 12.00 -14.77
N ILE A 165 -3.18 12.21 -13.47
CA ILE A 165 -3.11 13.54 -12.84
C ILE A 165 -1.71 13.83 -12.30
N VAL A 166 -1.11 12.87 -11.59
CA VAL A 166 0.15 13.08 -10.87
C VAL A 166 1.16 11.99 -11.22
N HIS A 167 2.34 12.40 -11.68
CA HIS A 167 3.41 11.51 -12.11
C HIS A 167 4.71 11.81 -11.36
N THR A 168 4.75 11.47 -10.07
CA THR A 168 5.83 11.86 -9.15
C THR A 168 6.67 10.68 -8.65
N PHE A 169 6.54 9.49 -9.24
CA PHE A 169 7.32 8.30 -8.88
C PHE A 169 8.82 8.58 -8.89
N ASP A 170 9.35 9.07 -10.02
CA ASP A 170 10.79 9.30 -10.18
C ASP A 170 11.32 10.32 -9.15
N LEU A 171 10.51 11.35 -8.85
CA LEU A 171 10.87 12.35 -7.86
C LEU A 171 10.93 11.73 -6.45
N PHE A 172 9.94 10.94 -6.06
CA PHE A 172 9.96 10.25 -4.78
C PHE A 172 11.12 9.26 -4.67
N HIS A 173 11.36 8.49 -5.73
CA HIS A 173 12.36 7.42 -5.77
C HIS A 173 13.80 7.94 -5.66
N GLN A 174 14.05 9.20 -6.05
CA GLN A 174 15.35 9.86 -5.83
C GLN A 174 15.69 10.01 -4.33
N HIS A 175 14.67 10.05 -3.47
CA HIS A 175 14.85 10.31 -2.04
C HIS A 175 14.55 9.08 -1.18
N TYR A 176 13.62 8.23 -1.59
CA TYR A 176 13.11 7.13 -0.79
C TYR A 176 13.14 5.80 -1.57
N PRO A 177 13.66 4.71 -0.97
CA PRO A 177 13.80 3.44 -1.68
C PRO A 177 12.46 2.72 -1.88
N GLN A 178 11.46 2.99 -1.04
CA GLN A 178 10.20 2.26 -0.99
C GLN A 178 9.15 2.91 -1.92
N ALA A 179 9.42 2.89 -3.22
CA ALA A 179 8.53 3.44 -4.26
C ALA A 179 7.83 2.29 -5.00
N ILE A 180 6.51 2.17 -4.86
CA ILE A 180 5.75 0.98 -5.23
C ILE A 180 4.64 1.37 -6.21
N TYR A 181 4.56 0.68 -7.35
CA TYR A 181 3.39 0.79 -8.23
C TYR A 181 2.24 -0.09 -7.76
N PHE A 182 1.00 0.38 -7.97
CA PHE A 182 -0.20 -0.43 -7.81
C PHE A 182 -1.15 -0.26 -9.01
N HIS A 183 -1.97 -1.28 -9.29
CA HIS A 183 -2.98 -1.18 -10.34
C HIS A 183 -4.11 -0.24 -9.93
N GLY A 184 -4.15 0.94 -10.51
CA GLY A 184 -5.18 1.91 -10.18
C GLY A 184 -4.89 3.31 -10.70
N GLU A 185 -5.92 4.15 -10.57
CA GLU A 185 -5.88 5.55 -11.00
C GLU A 185 -5.45 6.48 -9.85
N HIS A 186 -5.64 7.80 -10.05
CA HIS A 186 -5.32 8.83 -9.06
C HIS A 186 -6.07 8.67 -7.73
N ARG A 187 -7.36 8.33 -7.79
CA ARG A 187 -8.24 8.31 -6.62
C ARG A 187 -8.12 6.99 -5.86
N LEU A 188 -7.96 7.11 -4.56
CA LEU A 188 -7.89 5.95 -3.67
C LEU A 188 -9.30 5.40 -3.38
N ILE A 189 -9.77 4.50 -4.24
CA ILE A 189 -11.04 3.78 -4.10
C ILE A 189 -10.93 2.60 -3.14
N GLU A 190 -12.05 2.10 -2.62
CA GLU A 190 -12.11 0.97 -1.67
C GLU A 190 -11.27 -0.24 -2.09
N LYS A 191 -11.36 -0.61 -3.37
CA LYS A 191 -10.61 -1.73 -3.95
C LYS A 191 -9.10 -1.53 -3.78
N ALA A 192 -8.59 -0.34 -4.11
CA ALA A 192 -7.17 -0.02 -3.98
C ALA A 192 -6.73 0.04 -2.50
N ILE A 193 -7.59 0.54 -1.60
CA ILE A 193 -7.34 0.50 -0.15
C ILE A 193 -7.15 -0.95 0.28
N PHE A 194 -8.13 -1.80 -0.02
CA PHE A 194 -8.16 -3.19 0.41
C PHE A 194 -6.95 -3.99 -0.11
N HIS A 195 -6.70 -3.96 -1.42
CA HIS A 195 -5.67 -4.82 -2.02
C HIS A 195 -4.25 -4.27 -1.89
N TYR A 196 -4.06 -2.95 -1.76
CA TYR A 196 -2.72 -2.34 -1.86
C TYR A 196 -2.30 -1.55 -0.64
N ILE A 197 -3.23 -0.86 0.03
CA ILE A 197 -2.88 -0.07 1.24
C ILE A 197 -2.88 -0.95 2.49
N MET A 198 -3.89 -1.81 2.67
CA MET A 198 -3.98 -2.66 3.86
C MET A 198 -2.75 -3.56 4.06
N PRO A 199 -2.16 -4.19 3.03
CA PRO A 199 -0.93 -4.96 3.19
C PRO A 199 0.27 -4.11 3.63
N VAL A 200 0.39 -2.88 3.14
CA VAL A 200 1.48 -1.96 3.55
C VAL A 200 1.31 -1.50 4.99
N ILE A 201 0.07 -1.18 5.41
CA ILE A 201 -0.23 -0.90 6.82
C ILE A 201 0.18 -2.08 7.69
N ARG A 202 -0.12 -3.31 7.26
CA ARG A 202 0.27 -4.53 7.97
C ARG A 202 1.78 -4.66 8.12
N TRP A 203 2.56 -4.38 7.09
CA TRP A 203 4.03 -4.39 7.18
C TRP A 203 4.56 -3.40 8.21
N ILE A 204 4.00 -2.19 8.24
CA ILE A 204 4.37 -1.17 9.23
C ILE A 204 3.97 -1.61 10.63
N ASP A 205 2.74 -2.07 10.82
CA ASP A 205 2.22 -2.51 12.12
C ASP A 205 3.02 -3.70 12.67
N ASP A 206 3.33 -4.69 11.82
CA ASP A 206 4.17 -5.83 12.21
C ASP A 206 5.59 -5.40 12.59
N LYS A 207 6.20 -4.47 11.84
CA LYS A 207 7.53 -3.91 12.18
C LYS A 207 7.51 -3.20 13.52
N GLN A 208 6.49 -2.39 13.78
CA GLN A 208 6.34 -1.64 15.03
C GLN A 208 6.14 -2.56 16.26
N GLU A 209 5.35 -3.63 16.10
CA GLU A 209 5.08 -4.59 17.16
C GLU A 209 6.15 -5.69 17.28
N GLY A 210 7.10 -5.76 16.35
CA GLY A 210 8.07 -6.85 16.27
C GLY A 210 7.41 -8.21 16.02
N ARG A 211 6.30 -8.25 15.28
CA ARG A 211 5.57 -9.50 14.99
C ARG A 211 6.29 -10.32 13.93
N GLU A 212 6.61 -11.56 14.28
CA GLU A 212 7.11 -12.56 13.34
C GLU A 212 5.94 -13.41 12.84
N ARG A 213 5.74 -13.40 11.52
CA ARG A 213 4.78 -14.29 10.84
C ARG A 213 5.50 -15.46 10.22
N LYS A 214 4.85 -16.62 10.24
CA LYS A 214 5.29 -17.79 9.50
C LYS A 214 5.44 -17.46 8.01
N THR A 215 6.44 -18.06 7.38
CA THR A 215 6.81 -17.82 5.99
C THR A 215 6.24 -18.90 5.08
N VAL A 216 5.56 -18.46 4.02
CA VAL A 216 5.01 -19.31 2.96
C VAL A 216 5.70 -18.98 1.65
N PHE A 217 6.36 -19.96 1.06
CA PHE A 217 6.90 -19.90 -0.28
C PHE A 217 5.89 -20.43 -1.28
N ILE A 218 5.63 -19.66 -2.34
CA ILE A 218 4.83 -20.07 -3.49
C ILE A 218 5.77 -20.27 -4.68
N ASP A 219 5.85 -21.49 -5.17
CA ASP A 219 6.69 -21.83 -6.31
C ASP A 219 6.11 -21.29 -7.62
N TRP A 220 6.97 -20.74 -8.47
CA TRP A 220 6.66 -20.17 -9.78
C TRP A 220 5.76 -21.08 -10.63
N GLU A 221 6.01 -22.40 -10.62
CA GLU A 221 5.24 -23.37 -11.41
C GLU A 221 3.77 -23.50 -10.99
N THR A 222 3.42 -23.03 -9.78
CA THR A 222 2.04 -23.05 -9.26
C THR A 222 1.22 -21.84 -9.70
N LEU A 223 1.86 -20.80 -10.26
CA LEU A 223 1.25 -19.50 -10.48
C LEU A 223 0.44 -19.41 -11.78
N SER A 224 0.98 -19.92 -12.89
CA SER A 224 0.37 -19.73 -14.22
C SER A 224 -0.15 -21.03 -14.84
N ASP A 225 -1.18 -20.93 -15.67
CA ASP A 225 -1.63 -22.01 -16.54
C ASP A 225 -0.76 -22.14 -17.80
N SER A 226 -1.07 -23.10 -18.67
CA SER A 226 -0.34 -23.31 -19.93
C SER A 226 -0.42 -22.15 -20.92
N TYR A 227 -1.28 -21.16 -20.68
CA TYR A 227 -1.44 -19.96 -21.50
C TYR A 227 -0.77 -18.73 -20.87
N GLY A 228 -0.06 -18.89 -19.75
CA GLY A 228 0.60 -17.81 -19.03
C GLY A 228 -0.36 -16.91 -18.24
N LYS A 229 -1.59 -17.37 -17.97
CA LYS A 229 -2.57 -16.66 -17.15
C LYS A 229 -2.54 -17.15 -15.70
N PRO A 230 -2.83 -16.30 -14.71
CA PRO A 230 -2.95 -16.74 -13.31
C PRO A 230 -3.91 -17.92 -13.18
N LYS A 231 -3.52 -18.97 -12.45
CA LYS A 231 -4.42 -20.10 -12.18
C LYS A 231 -5.65 -19.64 -11.38
N SER A 232 -6.76 -20.35 -11.56
CA SER A 232 -8.00 -20.08 -10.83
C SER A 232 -7.79 -20.05 -9.32
N SER A 233 -8.45 -19.09 -8.65
CA SER A 233 -8.38 -18.85 -7.20
C SER A 233 -7.01 -18.47 -6.63
N LEU A 234 -5.98 -18.26 -7.46
CA LEU A 234 -4.65 -17.83 -7.01
C LEU A 234 -4.69 -16.49 -6.25
N HIS A 235 -5.36 -15.46 -6.79
CA HIS A 235 -5.47 -14.17 -6.10
C HIS A 235 -6.20 -14.28 -4.76
N LYS A 236 -7.27 -15.07 -4.71
CA LYS A 236 -8.01 -15.34 -3.47
C LYS A 236 -7.11 -16.01 -2.43
N ALA A 237 -6.31 -16.99 -2.84
CA ALA A 237 -5.37 -17.67 -1.96
C ALA A 237 -4.25 -16.73 -1.48
N TYR A 238 -3.70 -15.93 -2.39
CA TYR A 238 -2.65 -14.98 -2.06
C TYR A 238 -3.14 -13.92 -1.06
N GLU A 239 -4.32 -13.33 -1.29
CA GLU A 239 -4.94 -12.38 -0.37
C GLU A 239 -5.26 -13.00 1.00
N PHE A 240 -5.72 -14.24 1.01
CA PHE A 240 -5.95 -14.98 2.25
C PHE A 240 -4.63 -15.18 3.02
N LEU A 241 -3.57 -15.60 2.34
CA LEU A 241 -2.27 -15.84 2.97
C LEU A 241 -1.65 -14.54 3.50
N LEU A 242 -1.75 -13.42 2.80
CA LEU A 242 -1.19 -12.13 3.22
C LEU A 242 -1.74 -11.59 4.55
N ASP A 243 -2.91 -12.06 4.99
CA ASP A 243 -3.47 -11.64 6.27
C ASP A 243 -2.77 -12.27 7.48
N HIS A 244 -2.13 -13.42 7.27
CA HIS A 244 -1.62 -14.27 8.33
C HIS A 244 -0.12 -14.53 8.20
N TYR A 245 0.39 -14.64 6.97
CA TYR A 245 1.72 -15.13 6.65
C TYR A 245 2.60 -14.10 5.96
N ASN A 246 3.92 -14.29 6.06
CA ASN A 246 4.89 -13.68 5.19
C ASN A 246 4.98 -14.50 3.89
N VAL A 247 4.46 -13.97 2.79
CA VAL A 247 4.39 -14.70 1.52
C VAL A 247 5.50 -14.25 0.58
N TYR A 248 6.23 -15.21 0.01
CA TYR A 248 7.28 -14.98 -0.98
C TYR A 248 7.11 -15.92 -2.18
N PHE A 249 7.52 -15.45 -3.35
CA PHE A 249 7.56 -16.27 -4.56
C PHE A 249 8.97 -16.84 -4.75
N THR A 250 9.09 -18.15 -4.91
CA THR A 250 10.36 -18.78 -5.31
C THR A 250 10.37 -18.95 -6.82
N VAL A 251 11.33 -18.31 -7.48
CA VAL A 251 11.40 -18.20 -8.94
C VAL A 251 12.74 -18.77 -9.42
N PRO A 252 12.76 -19.57 -10.51
CA PRO A 252 14.00 -20.12 -11.01
C PRO A 252 14.97 -19.02 -11.48
N ALA A 253 16.26 -19.27 -11.33
CA ALA A 253 17.35 -18.38 -11.73
C ALA A 253 18.23 -19.06 -12.80
N PRO A 254 17.74 -19.19 -14.05
CA PRO A 254 18.47 -19.87 -15.12
C PRO A 254 19.70 -19.08 -15.55
N THR A 255 20.90 -19.59 -15.26
CA THR A 255 22.19 -18.95 -15.60
C THR A 255 22.43 -18.78 -17.09
N ASN A 256 21.81 -19.62 -17.92
CA ASN A 256 21.89 -19.54 -19.37
C ASN A 256 20.78 -18.67 -20.00
N ASN A 257 19.83 -18.14 -19.21
CA ASN A 257 18.81 -17.21 -19.68
C ASN A 257 18.56 -16.07 -18.67
N PRO A 258 19.49 -15.11 -18.53
CA PRO A 258 19.33 -14.00 -17.59
C PRO A 258 18.10 -13.12 -17.83
N ALA A 259 17.61 -13.02 -19.08
CA ALA A 259 16.44 -12.23 -19.42
C ALA A 259 15.15 -12.73 -18.75
N ALA A 260 15.07 -14.04 -18.47
CA ALA A 260 13.92 -14.64 -17.81
C ALA A 260 13.67 -14.07 -16.41
N LEU A 261 14.71 -13.62 -15.69
CA LEU A 261 14.55 -13.02 -14.37
C LEU A 261 13.65 -11.78 -14.44
N THR A 262 13.94 -10.88 -15.38
CA THR A 262 13.16 -9.67 -15.59
C THR A 262 11.74 -9.98 -16.05
N GLU A 263 11.55 -10.95 -16.96
CA GLU A 263 10.23 -11.34 -17.45
C GLU A 263 9.34 -11.92 -16.34
N MET A 264 9.89 -12.82 -15.52
CA MET A 264 9.15 -13.44 -14.41
C MET A 264 8.84 -12.42 -13.30
N GLN A 265 9.78 -11.52 -13.00
CA GLN A 265 9.53 -10.44 -12.04
C GLN A 265 8.45 -9.48 -12.55
N ALA A 266 8.48 -9.11 -13.84
CA ALA A 266 7.45 -8.28 -14.45
C ALA A 266 6.07 -8.95 -14.39
N TRP A 267 5.99 -10.26 -14.67
CA TRP A 267 4.75 -11.02 -14.55
C TRP A 267 4.22 -11.05 -13.11
N ILE A 268 5.07 -11.30 -12.11
CA ILE A 268 4.65 -11.24 -10.69
C ILE A 268 4.14 -9.85 -10.32
N SER A 269 4.82 -8.81 -10.82
CA SER A 269 4.45 -7.41 -10.54
C SER A 269 3.11 -7.05 -11.18
N ASP A 270 2.84 -7.52 -12.40
CA ASP A 270 1.56 -7.33 -13.12
C ASP A 270 0.40 -8.12 -12.51
N VAL A 271 0.67 -9.29 -11.94
CA VAL A 271 -0.37 -10.13 -11.34
C VAL A 271 -0.68 -9.66 -9.91
N PHE A 272 0.34 -9.47 -9.09
CA PHE A 272 0.16 -9.27 -7.65
C PHE A 272 0.37 -7.84 -7.19
N SER A 273 0.91 -6.96 -8.04
CA SER A 273 1.02 -5.52 -7.80
C SER A 273 1.77 -5.18 -6.50
N ALA A 274 1.39 -4.09 -5.82
CA ALA A 274 2.06 -3.60 -4.62
C ALA A 274 2.39 -4.67 -3.55
N PRO A 275 1.50 -5.62 -3.20
CA PRO A 275 1.81 -6.68 -2.25
C PRO A 275 3.01 -7.56 -2.61
N ALA A 276 3.40 -7.66 -3.88
CA ALA A 276 4.58 -8.42 -4.30
C ALA A 276 5.89 -7.62 -4.21
N TRP A 277 5.85 -6.36 -3.77
CA TRP A 277 7.03 -5.54 -3.58
C TRP A 277 8.05 -6.22 -2.65
N ASN A 278 9.26 -6.46 -3.18
CA ASN A 278 10.34 -7.17 -2.49
C ASN A 278 9.96 -8.59 -2.00
N ARG A 279 9.03 -9.28 -2.68
CA ARG A 279 8.60 -10.65 -2.31
C ARG A 279 9.06 -11.74 -3.28
N THR A 280 9.88 -11.43 -4.28
CA THR A 280 10.41 -12.42 -5.24
C THR A 280 11.81 -12.87 -4.85
N LEU A 281 12.01 -14.18 -4.72
CA LEU A 281 13.29 -14.82 -4.42
C LEU A 281 13.73 -15.67 -5.61
N PHE A 282 14.85 -15.31 -6.22
CA PHE A 282 15.46 -16.10 -7.30
C PHE A 282 16.31 -17.24 -6.72
N VAL A 283 15.85 -18.47 -6.89
CA VAL A 283 16.45 -19.65 -6.26
C VAL A 283 16.24 -20.89 -7.14
N ASN A 284 17.29 -21.69 -7.29
CA ASN A 284 17.22 -22.98 -8.01
C ASN A 284 17.11 -24.18 -7.06
N GLN A 285 17.37 -23.95 -5.76
CA GLN A 285 17.41 -24.97 -4.71
C GLN A 285 16.65 -24.43 -3.48
N PRO A 286 15.31 -24.55 -3.45
CA PRO A 286 14.49 -23.98 -2.39
C PRO A 286 14.78 -24.60 -1.01
N GLN A 287 15.42 -25.78 -0.94
CA GLN A 287 15.84 -26.40 0.33
C GLN A 287 16.83 -25.55 1.15
N PHE A 288 17.47 -24.54 0.54
CA PHE A 288 18.34 -23.60 1.27
C PHE A 288 17.58 -22.44 1.92
N LEU A 289 16.29 -22.29 1.63
CA LEU A 289 15.47 -21.26 2.22
C LEU A 289 14.95 -21.70 3.59
N LEU A 290 14.98 -20.77 4.54
CA LEU A 290 14.33 -20.95 5.83
C LEU A 290 12.87 -20.46 5.74
N GLY A 291 11.91 -21.36 5.91
CA GLY A 291 10.50 -21.02 5.96
C GLY A 291 9.64 -22.20 6.41
N ASP A 292 8.38 -21.90 6.71
CA ASP A 292 7.46 -22.86 7.35
C ASP A 292 6.73 -23.72 6.32
N TYR A 293 6.40 -23.15 5.16
CA TYR A 293 5.63 -23.83 4.11
C TYR A 293 6.20 -23.56 2.71
N LEU A 294 6.16 -24.58 1.85
CA LEU A 294 6.48 -24.47 0.43
C LEU A 294 5.34 -25.09 -0.39
N ILE A 295 4.64 -24.28 -1.18
CA ILE A 295 3.61 -24.73 -2.12
C ILE A 295 4.27 -24.93 -3.47
N SER A 296 4.43 -26.19 -3.90
CA SER A 296 5.19 -26.55 -5.11
C SER A 296 4.58 -27.76 -5.82
N THR A 297 4.79 -27.84 -7.13
CA THR A 297 4.51 -29.01 -7.97
C THR A 297 5.55 -30.12 -7.78
N HIS A 298 6.72 -29.79 -7.22
CA HIS A 298 7.82 -30.71 -6.95
C HIS A 298 7.78 -31.22 -5.50
N SER A 299 8.28 -32.43 -5.26
CA SER A 299 8.25 -33.05 -3.92
C SER A 299 9.12 -32.32 -2.89
N ASN A 300 10.25 -31.73 -3.32
CA ASN A 300 11.18 -30.96 -2.48
C ASN A 300 11.49 -31.63 -1.12
N GLU A 301 11.82 -32.92 -1.13
CA GLU A 301 11.97 -33.74 0.10
C GLU A 301 13.00 -33.22 1.10
N ASP A 302 13.98 -32.44 0.64
CA ASP A 302 15.03 -31.84 1.47
C ASP A 302 14.63 -30.48 2.10
N PHE A 303 13.47 -29.91 1.74
CA PHE A 303 12.99 -28.68 2.35
C PHE A 303 12.57 -28.94 3.80
N MET A 304 13.12 -28.17 4.75
CA MET A 304 12.91 -28.42 6.18
C MET A 304 11.49 -28.13 6.67
N GLY A 305 10.77 -27.24 5.99
CA GLY A 305 9.39 -26.90 6.31
C GLY A 305 8.38 -27.88 5.73
N THR A 306 7.10 -27.52 5.76
CA THR A 306 6.01 -28.34 5.22
C THR A 306 5.84 -28.09 3.73
N VAL A 307 6.02 -29.12 2.90
CA VAL A 307 5.75 -29.03 1.45
C VAL A 307 4.29 -29.38 1.18
N LEU A 308 3.59 -28.50 0.46
CA LEU A 308 2.23 -28.72 -0.06
C LEU A 308 2.36 -29.10 -1.55
N PRO A 309 2.15 -30.37 -1.93
CA PRO A 309 2.32 -30.85 -3.30
C PRO A 309 1.16 -30.39 -4.20
N PHE A 310 1.27 -29.18 -4.74
CA PHE A 310 0.25 -28.55 -5.58
C PHE A 310 0.02 -29.34 -6.87
N GLY A 311 -1.24 -29.62 -7.19
CA GLY A 311 -1.66 -30.46 -8.31
C GLY A 311 -1.79 -31.95 -7.96
N SER A 312 -1.50 -32.36 -6.72
CA SER A 312 -1.80 -33.70 -6.21
C SER A 312 -3.31 -33.92 -5.98
N ASP A 313 -3.71 -35.15 -5.64
CA ASP A 313 -5.10 -35.46 -5.29
C ASP A 313 -5.59 -34.69 -4.05
N GLU A 314 -4.68 -34.36 -3.11
CA GLU A 314 -5.01 -33.64 -1.88
C GLU A 314 -4.99 -32.11 -2.09
N PHE A 315 -4.04 -31.59 -2.86
CA PHE A 315 -3.86 -30.15 -3.11
C PHE A 315 -4.06 -29.81 -4.59
N LYS A 316 -5.20 -30.23 -5.15
CA LYS A 316 -5.47 -30.15 -6.59
C LYS A 316 -5.48 -28.72 -7.11
N THR A 317 -6.04 -27.78 -6.34
CA THR A 317 -6.18 -26.37 -6.72
C THR A 317 -5.87 -25.44 -5.55
N TRP A 318 -5.88 -24.14 -5.82
CA TRP A 318 -5.74 -23.11 -4.80
C TRP A 318 -6.87 -23.11 -3.75
N GLU A 319 -8.05 -23.66 -4.06
CA GLU A 319 -9.13 -23.79 -3.07
C GLU A 319 -8.77 -24.80 -1.96
N GLU A 320 -8.18 -25.94 -2.30
CA GLU A 320 -7.71 -26.90 -1.28
C GLU A 320 -6.58 -26.32 -0.42
N VAL A 321 -5.69 -25.51 -1.02
CA VAL A 321 -4.64 -24.79 -0.28
C VAL A 321 -5.27 -23.80 0.71
N ILE A 322 -6.27 -23.02 0.29
CA ILE A 322 -7.01 -22.10 1.19
C ILE A 322 -7.61 -22.88 2.35
N ILE A 323 -8.33 -23.97 2.07
CA ILE A 323 -8.97 -24.81 3.11
C ILE A 323 -7.93 -25.36 4.10
N TYR A 324 -6.75 -25.75 3.62
CA TYR A 324 -5.67 -26.21 4.50
C TYR A 324 -5.24 -25.12 5.49
N PHE A 325 -4.95 -23.91 5.01
CA PHE A 325 -4.52 -22.82 5.88
C PHE A 325 -5.66 -22.24 6.75
N GLU A 326 -6.91 -22.31 6.30
CA GLU A 326 -8.09 -22.01 7.13
C GLU A 326 -8.17 -22.94 8.34
N ARG A 327 -7.92 -24.25 8.15
CA ARG A 327 -7.93 -25.25 9.23
C ARG A 327 -6.80 -25.06 10.23
N LEU A 328 -5.68 -24.49 9.82
CA LEU A 328 -4.59 -24.10 10.72
C LEU A 328 -4.96 -22.89 11.58
N GLY A 329 -6.08 -22.22 11.32
CA GLY A 329 -6.57 -21.08 12.09
C GLY A 329 -5.87 -19.77 11.76
N GLY A 330 -5.22 -19.67 10.59
CA GLY A 330 -4.44 -18.47 10.23
C GLY A 330 -3.31 -18.15 11.23
N GLN A 331 -2.70 -19.20 11.80
CA GLN A 331 -1.68 -19.15 12.85
C GLN A 331 -0.45 -18.31 12.51
#